data_AF-A0A4V6BGP9-F1
#
_entry.id   AF-A0A4V6BGP9-F1
#
_cell.length_a   1.000
_cell.length_b   1.000
_cell.length_c   1.000
_cell.angle_alpha   90.00
_cell.angle_beta   90.00
_cell.angle_gamma   90.00
#
_symmetry.space_group_name_H-M   'P 1'
#
loop_
_entity.id
_entity.type
_entity.pdbx_description
1 polymer ?
#
loop_
_entity_poly.entity_id
_entity_poly.type
_entity_poly.pdbx_seq_one_letter_code
_entity_poly.pdbx_strand_id
1 'polypeptide(L)'
;MQNQLAGTDFVTRTALILALALAFCPASLYAQSLEDQIGTALQAKKPLTRSITAVPDPAAVAEKQIVDRLRARSISVEPAQAPTADERAQIADIARDKPAIDLEILFEFNSADISPKAVPALVALGNALSRQDLKGSVFFINGHTDAAGGADYNQMLSQRRANSVRRVLIEQYRLVPDTLIAAGFGKEQLKNPANPLGEENRRVQIVNTTVQAAAGR
;
A
#
# COMPACT_ATOMS: atom_id res chain seq x y z
N MET A 1 -9.25 -80.25 32.30
CA MET A 1 -10.69 -79.96 32.30
C MET A 1 -10.90 -78.63 33.03
N GLN A 2 -11.71 -77.74 32.43
CA GLN A 2 -12.45 -76.61 33.05
C GLN A 2 -11.62 -75.41 33.57
N ASN A 3 -11.68 -74.27 32.86
CA ASN A 3 -12.53 -73.06 33.09
C ASN A 3 -12.00 -72.16 34.22
N GLN A 4 -12.07 -70.83 34.25
CA GLN A 4 -12.35 -69.67 33.38
C GLN A 4 -12.20 -68.43 34.31
N LEU A 5 -12.19 -67.20 33.75
CA LEU A 5 -12.29 -65.85 34.40
C LEU A 5 -10.92 -65.20 34.74
N ALA A 6 -10.66 -63.90 34.55
CA ALA A 6 -11.31 -62.77 33.89
C ALA A 6 -10.24 -61.66 33.86
N GLY A 7 -10.27 -60.75 32.88
CA GLY A 7 -9.33 -59.62 32.84
C GLY A 7 -9.35 -58.92 31.50
N THR A 8 -10.48 -58.29 31.17
CA THR A 8 -10.57 -57.28 30.12
C THR A 8 -9.97 -55.99 30.64
N ASP A 9 -9.03 -55.39 29.91
CA ASP A 9 -8.85 -53.94 29.79
C ASP A 9 -7.63 -53.66 28.91
N PHE A 10 -7.83 -53.34 27.62
CA PHE A 10 -6.92 -52.41 26.96
C PHE A 10 -7.61 -51.71 25.78
N VAL A 11 -7.71 -50.41 25.97
CA VAL A 11 -8.26 -49.38 25.10
C VAL A 11 -7.53 -49.36 23.75
N THR A 12 -8.27 -49.42 22.64
CA THR A 12 -7.72 -49.01 21.32
C THR A 12 -8.73 -48.17 20.53
N ARG A 13 -8.64 -46.87 20.82
CA ARG A 13 -8.88 -45.68 19.99
C ARG A 13 -9.57 -45.89 18.63
N THR A 14 -10.84 -45.51 18.57
CA THR A 14 -11.52 -45.06 17.35
C THR A 14 -10.90 -43.75 16.87
N ALA A 15 -10.34 -43.74 15.67
CA ALA A 15 -9.87 -42.53 15.00
C ALA A 15 -11.07 -41.77 14.42
N LEU A 16 -11.49 -40.70 15.11
CA LEU A 16 -12.45 -39.73 14.59
C LEU A 16 -11.72 -38.80 13.62
N ILE A 17 -11.89 -39.00 12.32
CA ILE A 17 -11.46 -38.04 11.30
C ILE A 17 -12.41 -36.84 11.40
N LEU A 18 -11.97 -35.81 12.12
CA LEU A 18 -12.64 -34.52 12.15
C LEU A 18 -12.43 -33.85 10.79
N ALA A 19 -13.45 -33.90 9.93
CA ALA A 19 -13.52 -33.09 8.73
C ALA A 19 -13.54 -31.61 9.16
N LEU A 20 -12.39 -30.96 9.07
CA LEU A 20 -12.24 -29.53 9.27
C LEU A 20 -13.01 -28.82 8.16
N ALA A 21 -14.26 -28.45 8.44
CA ALA A 21 -15.01 -27.54 7.60
C ALA A 21 -14.24 -26.21 7.55
N LEU A 22 -13.57 -25.97 6.43
CA LEU A 22 -12.97 -24.68 6.11
C LEU A 22 -14.09 -23.63 6.18
N ALA A 23 -14.15 -22.90 7.28
CA ALA A 23 -14.95 -21.70 7.39
C ALA A 23 -14.44 -20.72 6.33
N PHE A 24 -15.05 -20.75 5.15
CA PHE A 24 -14.84 -19.79 4.08
C PHE A 24 -15.36 -18.45 4.59
N CYS A 25 -14.50 -17.70 5.29
CA CYS A 25 -14.83 -16.39 5.77
C CYS A 25 -14.93 -15.44 4.56
N PRO A 26 -16.11 -14.85 4.26
CA PRO A 26 -16.29 -13.99 3.09
C PRO A 26 -15.37 -12.75 3.14
N ALA A 27 -14.92 -12.35 4.33
CA ALA A 27 -13.92 -11.29 4.50
C ALA A 27 -12.57 -11.63 3.85
N SER A 28 -12.18 -12.91 3.85
CA SER A 28 -10.93 -13.37 3.22
C SER A 28 -11.01 -13.33 1.69
N LEU A 29 -12.18 -13.66 1.12
CA LEU A 29 -12.43 -13.56 -0.32
C LEU A 29 -12.43 -12.10 -0.79
N TYR A 30 -13.02 -11.19 -0.01
CA TYR A 30 -12.99 -9.75 -0.31
C TYR A 30 -11.56 -9.20 -0.29
N ALA A 31 -10.77 -9.55 0.74
CA ALA A 31 -9.38 -9.11 0.85
C ALA A 31 -8.51 -9.64 -0.31
N GLN A 32 -8.70 -10.90 -0.72
CA GLN A 32 -7.99 -11.50 -1.87
C GLN A 32 -8.34 -10.79 -3.19
N SER A 33 -9.62 -10.51 -3.42
CA SER A 33 -10.06 -9.78 -4.62
C SER A 33 -9.45 -8.36 -4.70
N LEU A 34 -9.43 -7.65 -3.56
CA LEU A 34 -8.83 -6.31 -3.48
C LEU A 34 -7.31 -6.36 -3.65
N GLU A 35 -6.63 -7.36 -3.08
CA GLU A 35 -5.19 -7.59 -3.26
C GLU A 35 -4.83 -7.76 -4.74
N ASP A 36 -5.58 -8.60 -5.45
CA ASP A 36 -5.37 -8.83 -6.89
C ASP A 36 -5.66 -7.58 -7.72
N GLN A 37 -6.69 -6.81 -7.35
CA GLN A 37 -7.00 -5.53 -7.99
C GLN A 37 -5.86 -4.52 -7.79
N ILE A 38 -5.31 -4.41 -6.57
CA ILE A 38 -4.16 -3.53 -6.26
C ILE A 38 -2.93 -3.98 -7.05
N GLY A 39 -2.61 -5.28 -7.02
CA GLY A 39 -1.48 -5.84 -7.75
C GLY A 39 -1.57 -5.54 -9.25
N THR A 40 -2.74 -5.76 -9.84
CA THR A 40 -2.97 -5.51 -11.27
C THR A 40 -2.92 -4.02 -11.61
N ALA A 41 -3.49 -3.14 -10.78
CA ALA A 41 -3.49 -1.71 -11.01
C ALA A 41 -2.10 -1.08 -10.90
N LEU A 42 -1.21 -1.66 -10.09
CA LEU A 42 0.15 -1.16 -9.87
C LEU A 42 1.20 -1.78 -10.80
N GLN A 43 0.83 -2.75 -11.64
CA GLN A 43 1.73 -3.32 -12.63
C GLN A 43 2.05 -2.31 -13.74
N ALA A 44 3.34 -2.12 -13.99
CA ALA A 44 3.80 -1.34 -15.14
C ALA A 44 3.41 -2.05 -16.44
N LYS A 45 2.81 -1.31 -17.39
CA LYS A 45 2.58 -1.84 -18.75
C LYS A 45 3.95 -2.15 -19.38
N LYS A 46 4.20 -3.42 -19.73
CA LYS A 46 5.44 -3.83 -20.41
C LYS A 46 5.57 -3.06 -21.74
N PRO A 47 6.70 -2.37 -22.01
CA PRO A 47 6.89 -1.72 -23.31
C PRO A 47 7.03 -2.79 -24.40
N LEU A 48 6.17 -2.73 -25.42
CA LEU A 48 6.12 -3.68 -26.54
C LEU A 48 7.23 -3.48 -27.58
N THR A 49 8.12 -2.51 -27.40
CA THR A 49 9.16 -2.14 -28.36
C THR A 49 10.50 -2.04 -27.67
N ARG A 50 11.30 -3.11 -27.75
CA ARG A 50 12.70 -3.09 -27.32
C ARG A 50 13.55 -2.61 -28.49
N SER A 51 13.57 -1.29 -28.71
CA SER A 51 14.47 -0.65 -29.67
C SER A 51 15.93 -0.87 -29.22
N ILE A 52 16.79 -1.33 -30.12
CA ILE A 52 18.16 -1.80 -29.83
C ILE A 52 19.17 -0.66 -29.55
N THR A 53 18.75 0.61 -29.57
CA THR A 53 19.63 1.76 -29.32
C THR A 53 19.33 2.37 -27.95
N ALA A 54 20.01 1.89 -26.91
CA ALA A 54 19.80 2.33 -25.53
C ALA A 54 20.53 3.65 -25.23
N VAL A 55 20.07 4.76 -25.84
CA VAL A 55 20.25 6.07 -25.20
C VAL A 55 19.11 6.20 -24.18
N PRO A 56 19.40 6.36 -22.88
CA PRO A 56 18.35 6.60 -21.90
C PRO A 56 17.57 7.86 -22.28
N ASP A 57 16.24 7.77 -22.32
CA ASP A 57 15.38 8.94 -22.47
C ASP A 57 15.73 9.97 -21.38
N PRO A 58 16.11 11.22 -21.75
CA PRO A 58 16.43 12.26 -20.78
C PRO A 58 15.34 12.47 -19.72
N ALA A 59 14.07 12.30 -20.08
CA ALA A 59 12.95 12.42 -19.15
C ALA A 59 12.99 11.32 -18.07
N ALA A 60 13.28 10.07 -18.47
CA ALA A 60 13.39 8.94 -17.56
C ALA A 60 14.60 9.08 -16.61
N VAL A 61 15.70 9.68 -17.07
CA VAL A 61 16.87 9.98 -16.22
C VAL A 61 16.53 11.04 -15.18
N ALA A 62 15.86 12.13 -15.58
CA ALA A 62 15.44 13.20 -14.67
C ALA A 62 14.46 12.68 -13.61
N GLU A 63 13.46 11.89 -14.02
CA GLU A 63 12.52 11.22 -13.11
C GLU A 63 13.26 10.38 -12.07
N LYS A 64 14.18 9.51 -12.51
CA LYS A 64 14.96 8.66 -11.61
C LYS A 64 15.77 9.49 -10.60
N GLN A 65 16.39 10.59 -11.04
CA GLN A 65 17.14 11.48 -10.14
C GLN A 65 16.25 12.16 -9.09
N ILE A 66 15.04 12.58 -9.47
CA ILE A 66 14.05 13.13 -8.54
C ILE A 66 13.63 12.07 -7.53
N VAL A 67 13.24 10.88 -8.00
CA VAL A 67 12.84 9.77 -7.14
C VAL A 67 13.98 9.40 -6.18
N ASP A 68 15.20 9.21 -6.66
CA ASP A 68 16.36 8.85 -5.81
C ASP A 68 16.63 9.91 -4.73
N ARG A 69 16.44 11.20 -5.03
CA ARG A 69 16.54 12.29 -4.04
C ARG A 69 15.46 12.18 -2.96
N LEU A 70 14.20 11.96 -3.37
CA LEU A 70 13.08 11.80 -2.44
C LEU A 70 13.26 10.56 -1.55
N ARG A 71 13.79 9.47 -2.11
CA ARG A 71 14.10 8.23 -1.38
C ARG A 71 15.17 8.47 -0.32
N ALA A 72 16.28 9.10 -0.69
CA ALA A 72 17.37 9.39 0.24
C ALA A 72 16.88 10.23 1.43
N ARG A 73 16.07 11.27 1.16
CA ARG A 73 15.48 12.11 2.20
C ARG A 73 14.52 11.34 3.13
N SER A 74 13.79 10.36 2.59
CA SER A 74 12.85 9.52 3.35
C SER A 74 13.53 8.60 4.38
N ILE A 75 14.86 8.39 4.27
CA ILE A 75 15.66 7.59 5.22
C ILE A 75 16.24 8.47 6.33
N SER A 76 16.69 9.68 5.99
CA SER A 76 17.61 10.45 6.85
C SER A 76 16.95 11.24 7.98
N VAL A 77 15.61 11.30 8.05
CA VAL A 77 14.90 12.14 9.02
C VAL A 77 13.72 11.35 9.58
N GLU A 78 13.74 11.04 10.87
CA GLU A 78 12.57 10.55 11.61
C GLU A 78 12.06 11.67 12.54
N PRO A 79 10.77 12.09 12.44
CA PRO A 79 9.79 11.60 11.48
C PRO A 79 10.11 12.05 10.04
N ALA A 80 9.75 11.22 9.06
CA ALA A 80 9.92 11.53 7.63
C ALA A 80 9.37 12.93 7.33
N GLN A 81 10.26 13.85 6.97
CA GLN A 81 9.92 15.25 6.76
C GLN A 81 9.01 15.37 5.55
N ALA A 82 7.96 16.19 5.67
CA ALA A 82 7.02 16.40 4.57
C ALA A 82 7.75 16.92 3.32
N PRO A 83 7.36 16.47 2.10
CA PRO A 83 7.83 17.07 0.87
C PRO A 83 7.46 18.55 0.80
N THR A 84 8.38 19.36 0.32
CA THR A 84 8.19 20.79 0.00
C THR A 84 7.14 20.97 -1.10
N ALA A 85 6.64 22.19 -1.31
CA ALA A 85 5.66 22.45 -2.37
C ALA A 85 6.18 22.05 -3.76
N ASP A 86 7.44 22.38 -4.07
CA ASP A 86 8.07 22.05 -5.36
C ASP A 86 8.25 20.53 -5.52
N GLU A 87 8.67 19.82 -4.46
CA GLU A 87 8.76 18.36 -4.48
C GLU A 87 7.38 17.71 -4.66
N ARG A 88 6.33 18.26 -4.04
CA ARG A 88 4.96 17.76 -4.26
C ARG A 88 4.51 17.96 -5.70
N ALA A 89 4.84 19.10 -6.32
CA ALA A 89 4.55 19.32 -7.73
C ALA A 89 5.27 18.29 -8.62
N GLN A 90 6.55 18.00 -8.36
CA GLN A 90 7.29 16.96 -9.07
C GLN A 90 6.69 15.56 -8.87
N ILE A 91 6.28 15.22 -7.64
CA ILE A 91 5.60 13.96 -7.33
C ILE A 91 4.30 13.84 -8.13
N ALA A 92 3.51 14.92 -8.18
CA ALA A 92 2.25 14.95 -8.92
C ALA A 92 2.45 14.80 -10.43
N ASP A 93 3.47 15.45 -11.00
CA ASP A 93 3.80 15.33 -12.42
C ASP A 93 4.27 13.91 -12.76
N ILE A 94 5.13 13.31 -11.92
CA ILE A 94 5.53 11.91 -12.10
C ILE A 94 4.32 10.98 -11.98
N ALA A 95 3.43 11.22 -11.01
CA ALA A 95 2.30 10.33 -10.76
C ALA A 95 1.25 10.29 -11.87
N ARG A 96 1.14 11.35 -12.69
CA ARG A 96 0.07 11.53 -13.69
C ARG A 96 -0.02 10.37 -14.69
N ASP A 97 1.12 9.85 -15.14
CA ASP A 97 1.20 8.85 -16.21
C ASP A 97 1.63 7.47 -15.71
N LYS A 98 1.59 7.25 -14.39
CA LYS A 98 2.05 6.02 -13.76
C LYS A 98 0.90 5.12 -13.30
N PRO A 99 1.15 3.80 -13.18
CA PRO A 99 0.17 2.90 -12.59
C PRO A 99 -0.19 3.36 -11.17
N ALA A 100 -1.47 3.61 -10.93
CA ALA A 100 -1.96 4.15 -9.68
C ALA A 100 -3.29 3.52 -9.29
N ILE A 101 -3.54 3.42 -7.99
CA ILE A 101 -4.82 3.02 -7.43
C ILE A 101 -5.21 3.95 -6.29
N ASP A 102 -6.46 4.41 -6.32
CA ASP A 102 -7.06 5.14 -5.20
C ASP A 102 -7.67 4.15 -4.22
N LEU A 103 -7.25 4.20 -2.97
CA LEU A 103 -7.81 3.41 -1.89
C LEU A 103 -8.52 4.32 -0.89
N GLU A 104 -9.72 3.90 -0.49
CA GLU A 104 -10.41 4.51 0.64
C GLU A 104 -9.85 3.92 1.93
N ILE A 105 -8.89 4.62 2.53
CA ILE A 105 -8.37 4.28 3.85
C ILE A 105 -9.09 5.16 4.85
N LEU A 106 -9.96 4.55 5.66
CA LEU A 106 -10.72 5.24 6.69
C LEU A 106 -9.81 5.58 7.88
N PHE A 107 -9.98 6.80 8.39
CA PHE A 107 -9.30 7.31 9.58
C PHE A 107 -10.34 7.69 10.63
N GLU A 108 -9.95 7.66 11.90
CA GLU A 108 -10.78 8.18 12.98
C GLU A 108 -11.02 9.69 12.82
N PHE A 109 -12.14 10.17 13.36
CA PHE A 109 -12.59 11.55 13.15
C PHE A 109 -11.50 12.56 13.53
N ASN A 110 -11.18 13.45 12.58
CA ASN A 110 -10.16 14.47 12.74
C ASN A 110 -8.75 13.94 13.12
N SER A 111 -8.48 12.65 12.88
CA SER A 111 -7.22 11.99 13.22
C SER A 111 -6.47 11.48 11.98
N ALA A 112 -5.20 11.14 12.20
CA ALA A 112 -4.38 10.33 11.31
C ALA A 112 -4.28 8.86 11.78
N ASP A 113 -5.03 8.51 12.83
CA ASP A 113 -5.18 7.13 13.29
C ASP A 113 -6.07 6.36 12.33
N ILE A 114 -5.55 5.22 11.88
CA ILE A 114 -6.24 4.34 10.94
C ILE A 114 -7.41 3.69 11.68
N SER A 115 -8.60 3.80 11.09
CA SER A 115 -9.78 3.17 11.65
C SER A 115 -9.69 1.64 11.55
N PRO A 116 -10.20 0.86 12.53
CA PRO A 116 -10.29 -0.59 12.42
C PRO A 116 -11.01 -1.06 11.14
N LYS A 117 -11.93 -0.24 10.61
CA LYS A 117 -12.64 -0.51 9.35
C LYS A 117 -11.74 -0.49 8.12
N ALA A 118 -10.60 0.21 8.18
CA ALA A 118 -9.63 0.28 7.08
C ALA A 118 -8.61 -0.88 7.10
N VAL A 119 -8.58 -1.69 8.16
CA VAL A 119 -7.64 -2.80 8.31
C VAL A 119 -7.70 -3.78 7.13
N PRO A 120 -8.86 -4.22 6.62
CA PRO A 120 -8.90 -5.12 5.47
C PRO A 120 -8.25 -4.52 4.21
N ALA A 121 -8.47 -3.22 3.95
CA ALA A 121 -7.88 -2.53 2.82
C ALA A 121 -6.36 -2.38 2.95
N LEU A 122 -5.87 -2.10 4.16
CA LEU A 122 -4.43 -2.07 4.43
C LEU A 122 -3.79 -3.45 4.34
N VAL A 123 -4.52 -4.50 4.73
CA VAL A 123 -4.02 -5.87 4.59
C VAL A 123 -3.86 -6.24 3.14
N ALA A 124 -4.88 -5.99 2.32
CA ALA A 124 -4.82 -6.19 0.88
C ALA A 124 -3.68 -5.38 0.24
N LEU A 125 -3.51 -4.11 0.64
CA LEU A 125 -2.42 -3.26 0.16
C LEU A 125 -1.05 -3.81 0.54
N GLY A 126 -0.84 -4.16 1.80
CA GLY A 126 0.44 -4.68 2.28
C GLY A 126 0.83 -5.99 1.61
N ASN A 127 -0.13 -6.91 1.45
CA ASN A 127 0.09 -8.16 0.71
C ASN A 127 0.45 -7.88 -0.75
N ALA A 128 -0.32 -7.01 -1.43
CA ALA A 128 -0.10 -6.70 -2.83
C ALA A 128 1.29 -6.09 -3.07
N LEU A 129 1.70 -5.12 -2.26
CA LEU A 129 3.02 -4.49 -2.36
C LEU A 129 4.17 -5.44 -2.01
N SER A 130 3.89 -6.52 -1.28
CA SER A 130 4.88 -7.56 -0.92
C SER A 130 5.05 -8.62 -2.02
N ARG A 131 4.24 -8.60 -3.08
CA ARG A 131 4.33 -9.57 -4.18
C ARG A 131 5.67 -9.44 -4.93
N GLN A 132 6.15 -10.56 -5.46
CA GLN A 132 7.46 -10.63 -6.12
C GLN A 132 7.53 -9.78 -7.40
N ASP A 133 6.41 -9.57 -8.10
CA ASP A 133 6.32 -8.73 -9.30
C ASP A 133 6.42 -7.22 -8.99
N LEU A 134 6.19 -6.82 -7.74
CA LEU A 134 6.27 -5.44 -7.27
C LEU A 134 7.49 -5.17 -6.38
N LYS A 135 8.20 -6.23 -5.97
CA LYS A 135 9.38 -6.14 -5.12
C LYS A 135 10.45 -5.22 -5.71
N GLY A 136 10.97 -4.31 -4.89
CA GLY A 136 11.98 -3.34 -5.30
C GLY A 136 11.44 -2.13 -6.07
N SER A 137 10.14 -2.08 -6.37
CA SER A 137 9.52 -0.86 -6.93
C SER A 137 9.45 0.24 -5.86
N VAL A 138 9.53 1.49 -6.31
CA VAL A 138 9.34 2.66 -5.45
C VAL A 138 7.92 3.17 -5.61
N PHE A 139 7.24 3.39 -4.48
CA PHE A 139 5.85 3.81 -4.41
C PHE A 139 5.71 5.19 -3.79
N PHE A 140 4.82 5.98 -4.37
CA PHE A 140 4.28 7.17 -3.73
C PHE A 140 3.00 6.81 -2.97
N ILE A 141 2.90 7.29 -1.74
CA ILE A 141 1.72 7.19 -0.87
C ILE A 141 1.18 8.62 -0.74
N ASN A 142 0.21 8.95 -1.58
CA ASN A 142 -0.33 10.29 -1.71
C ASN A 142 -1.62 10.41 -0.89
N GLY A 143 -1.60 11.22 0.16
CA GLY A 143 -2.76 11.50 0.99
C GLY A 143 -3.58 12.68 0.45
N HIS A 144 -4.91 12.54 0.46
CA HIS A 144 -5.84 13.60 0.06
C HIS A 144 -6.94 13.82 1.11
N THR A 145 -7.53 15.02 1.10
CA THR A 145 -8.70 15.37 1.92
C THR A 145 -9.83 15.85 1.02
N ASP A 146 -11.02 15.97 1.60
CA ASP A 146 -12.07 16.81 1.02
C ASP A 146 -11.73 18.30 1.17
N ALA A 147 -12.59 19.16 0.64
CA ALA A 147 -12.37 20.61 0.65
C ALA A 147 -12.73 21.27 1.98
N ALA A 148 -13.22 20.53 2.98
CA ALA A 148 -13.66 21.09 4.25
C ALA A 148 -12.47 21.63 5.06
N GLY A 149 -12.59 22.82 5.62
CA GLY A 149 -11.55 23.44 6.45
C GLY A 149 -10.41 24.13 5.66
N GLY A 150 -9.39 24.57 6.40
CA GLY A 150 -8.27 25.36 5.88
C GLY A 150 -7.30 24.56 5.00
N ALA A 151 -6.61 25.24 4.07
CA ALA A 151 -5.64 24.60 3.19
C ALA A 151 -4.46 23.99 3.97
N ASP A 152 -3.83 24.77 4.86
CA ASP A 152 -2.70 24.32 5.68
C ASP A 152 -3.08 23.14 6.57
N TYR A 153 -4.28 23.20 7.17
CA TYR A 153 -4.80 22.12 7.99
C TYR A 153 -4.92 20.81 7.20
N ASN A 154 -5.53 20.88 6.02
CA ASN A 154 -5.71 19.73 5.15
C ASN A 154 -4.38 19.19 4.62
N GLN A 155 -3.42 20.07 4.31
CA GLN A 155 -2.07 19.67 3.95
C GLN A 155 -1.45 18.83 5.07
N MET A 156 -1.45 19.35 6.30
CA MET A 156 -0.85 18.65 7.44
C MET A 156 -1.57 17.33 7.73
N LEU A 157 -2.90 17.33 7.68
CA LEU A 157 -3.72 16.15 7.92
C LEU A 157 -3.44 15.05 6.89
N SER A 158 -3.46 15.40 5.60
CA SER A 158 -3.16 14.45 4.52
C SER A 158 -1.75 13.86 4.62
N GLN A 159 -0.75 14.68 4.98
CA GLN A 159 0.62 14.20 5.18
C GLN A 159 0.71 13.22 6.34
N ARG A 160 0.08 13.53 7.48
CA ARG A 160 0.05 12.61 8.63
C ARG A 160 -0.61 11.29 8.28
N ARG A 161 -1.71 11.32 7.52
CA ARG A 161 -2.41 10.12 7.04
C ARG A 161 -1.54 9.26 6.12
N ALA A 162 -0.86 9.89 5.15
CA ALA A 162 0.10 9.19 4.29
C ALA A 162 1.24 8.56 5.10
N ASN A 163 1.77 9.28 6.10
CA ASN A 163 2.80 8.77 7.01
C ASN A 163 2.29 7.59 7.87
N SER A 164 1.05 7.63 8.36
CA SER A 164 0.45 6.50 9.10
C SER A 164 0.37 5.23 8.25
N VAL A 165 -0.07 5.36 6.99
CA VAL A 165 -0.11 4.22 6.05
C VAL A 165 1.30 3.70 5.79
N ARG A 166 2.25 4.59 5.48
CA ARG A 166 3.67 4.23 5.30
C ARG A 166 4.21 3.46 6.50
N ARG A 167 3.97 3.95 7.72
CA ARG A 167 4.43 3.33 8.96
C ARG A 167 3.89 1.92 9.11
N VAL A 168 2.58 1.71 8.91
CA VAL A 168 1.98 0.37 8.97
C VAL A 168 2.60 -0.58 7.95
N LEU A 169 2.84 -0.12 6.72
CA LEU A 169 3.48 -0.92 5.67
C LEU A 169 4.91 -1.34 6.04
N ILE A 170 5.69 -0.46 6.66
CA ILE A 170 7.05 -0.77 7.13
C ILE A 170 6.99 -1.74 8.33
N GLU A 171 6.15 -1.43 9.32
CA GLU A 171 6.10 -2.15 10.60
C GLU A 171 5.42 -3.51 10.53
N GLN A 172 4.44 -3.70 9.65
CA GLN A 172 3.69 -4.96 9.56
C GLN A 172 4.15 -5.81 8.37
N TYR A 173 4.47 -5.17 7.24
CA TYR A 173 4.81 -5.86 5.99
C TYR A 173 6.31 -5.86 5.68
N ARG A 174 7.14 -5.21 6.53
CA ARG A 174 8.60 -5.16 6.37
C ARG A 174 9.02 -4.59 5.01
N LEU A 175 8.20 -3.73 4.43
CA LEU A 175 8.56 -3.01 3.21
C LEU A 175 9.72 -2.05 3.51
N VAL A 176 10.61 -1.88 2.54
CA VAL A 176 11.83 -1.08 2.74
C VAL A 176 11.42 0.40 2.87
N PRO A 177 11.83 1.11 3.94
CA PRO A 177 11.36 2.49 4.18
C PRO A 177 11.65 3.49 3.06
N ASP A 178 12.71 3.26 2.28
CA ASP A 178 13.15 4.12 1.19
C ASP A 178 12.44 3.83 -0.14
N THR A 179 11.63 2.77 -0.21
CA THR A 179 10.76 2.49 -1.36
C THR A 179 9.36 3.06 -1.17
N LEU A 180 9.07 3.66 -0.02
CA LEU A 180 7.78 4.25 0.31
C LEU A 180 7.95 5.74 0.61
N ILE A 181 7.55 6.59 -0.34
CA ILE A 181 7.60 8.05 -0.19
C ILE A 181 6.18 8.55 0.09
N ALA A 182 5.98 9.18 1.25
CA ALA A 182 4.68 9.68 1.67
C ALA A 182 4.55 11.19 1.42
N ALA A 183 3.47 11.60 0.75
CA ALA A 183 3.20 13.00 0.41
C ALA A 183 1.74 13.37 0.69
N GLY A 184 1.50 14.45 1.42
CA GLY A 184 0.17 15.02 1.63
C GLY A 184 -0.14 16.14 0.64
N PHE A 185 -1.23 15.99 -0.12
CA PHE A 185 -1.71 16.99 -1.08
C PHE A 185 -2.89 17.83 -0.57
N GLY A 186 -3.36 17.54 0.64
CA GLY A 186 -4.54 18.18 1.22
C GLY A 186 -5.72 18.16 0.25
N LYS A 187 -6.29 19.35 0.01
CA LYS A 187 -7.46 19.55 -0.86
C LYS A 187 -7.11 20.04 -2.26
N GLU A 188 -5.84 20.04 -2.65
CA GLU A 188 -5.38 20.54 -3.96
C GLU A 188 -5.78 19.61 -5.12
N GLN A 189 -5.93 18.31 -4.84
CA GLN A 189 -6.18 17.26 -5.85
C GLN A 189 -7.42 16.43 -5.52
N LEU A 190 -8.58 17.09 -5.53
CA LEU A 190 -9.87 16.44 -5.36
C LEU A 190 -10.12 15.41 -6.47
N LYS A 191 -10.61 14.23 -6.10
CA LYS A 191 -11.03 13.19 -7.04
C LYS A 191 -12.23 13.65 -7.85
N ASN A 192 -13.17 14.25 -7.14
CA ASN A 192 -14.41 14.77 -7.69
C ASN A 192 -14.53 16.26 -7.35
N PRO A 193 -13.99 17.15 -8.21
CA PRO A 193 -14.11 18.60 -8.02
C PRO A 193 -15.57 19.08 -8.00
N ALA A 194 -16.50 18.35 -8.62
CA ALA A 194 -17.92 18.69 -8.64
C ALA A 194 -18.60 18.40 -7.28
N ASN A 195 -18.04 17.51 -6.46
CA ASN A 195 -18.48 17.24 -5.10
C ASN A 195 -17.31 17.44 -4.13
N PRO A 196 -16.93 18.70 -3.83
CA PRO A 196 -15.71 18.99 -3.08
C PRO A 196 -15.73 18.50 -1.62
N LEU A 197 -16.91 18.26 -1.06
CA LEU A 197 -17.10 17.69 0.28
C LEU A 197 -17.29 16.17 0.26
N GLY A 198 -17.23 15.56 -0.92
CA GLY A 198 -17.44 14.13 -1.12
C GLY A 198 -16.44 13.26 -0.38
N GLU A 199 -16.93 12.13 0.13
CA GLU A 199 -16.13 11.15 0.85
C GLU A 199 -15.04 10.54 -0.04
N GLU A 200 -15.32 10.45 -1.35
CA GLU A 200 -14.40 9.97 -2.37
C GLU A 200 -13.10 10.78 -2.48
N ASN A 201 -13.09 12.02 -1.97
CA ASN A 201 -11.89 12.86 -1.94
C ASN A 201 -10.95 12.50 -0.79
N ARG A 202 -11.49 11.91 0.30
CA ARG A 202 -10.74 11.47 1.48
C ARG A 202 -10.09 10.11 1.22
N ARG A 203 -9.10 10.11 0.33
CA ARG A 203 -8.45 8.89 -0.16
C ARG A 203 -6.94 8.90 0.06
N VAL A 204 -6.35 7.71 -0.04
CA VAL A 204 -4.91 7.53 -0.20
C VAL A 204 -4.69 6.92 -1.57
N GLN A 205 -3.95 7.62 -2.42
CA GLN A 205 -3.55 7.14 -3.74
C GLN A 205 -2.18 6.48 -3.62
N ILE A 206 -2.07 5.25 -4.14
CA ILE A 206 -0.81 4.52 -4.24
C ILE A 206 -0.38 4.55 -5.70
N VAL A 207 0.85 5.02 -5.94
CA VAL A 207 1.40 5.15 -7.29
C VAL A 207 2.69 4.35 -7.37
N ASN A 208 2.81 3.48 -8.36
CA ASN A 208 4.08 2.82 -8.68
C ASN A 208 4.89 3.71 -9.61
N THR A 209 6.00 4.28 -9.13
CA THR A 209 6.87 5.14 -9.96
C THR A 209 7.49 4.40 -11.14
N THR A 210 7.46 3.06 -11.15
CA THR A 210 8.17 2.18 -12.09
C THR A 210 9.70 2.27 -12.02
N VAL A 211 10.23 3.18 -11.20
CA VAL A 211 11.63 3.22 -10.80
C VAL A 211 11.87 2.07 -9.84
N GLN A 212 12.87 1.25 -10.16
CA GLN A 212 13.35 0.23 -9.23
C GLN A 212 14.39 0.83 -8.31
N ALA A 213 14.23 0.56 -7.01
CA ALA A 213 15.28 0.75 -6.05
C ALA A 213 16.51 -0.06 -6.48
N ALA A 214 17.68 0.58 -6.49
CA ALA A 214 18.93 -0.13 -6.68
C ALA A 214 18.98 -1.26 -5.64
N ALA A 215 19.16 -2.50 -6.10
CA ALA A 215 19.34 -3.65 -5.21
C ALA A 215 20.46 -3.30 -4.23
N GLY A 216 20.12 -3.27 -2.94
CA GLY A 216 21.13 -3.08 -1.89
C GLY A 216 22.24 -4.10 -2.10
N ARG A 217 23.48 -3.60 -2.18
CA ARG A 217 24.68 -4.43 -2.14
C ARG A 217 24.81 -5.10 -0.78
#